data_AF-A0A7S1PPT0-F1
#
_entry.id   AF-A0A7S1PPT0-F1
#
_cell.length_a   1.000
_cell.length_b   1.000
_cell.length_c   1.000
_cell.angle_alpha   90.00
_cell.angle_beta   90.00
_cell.angle_gamma   90.00
#
_symmetry.space_group_name_H-M   'P 1'
#
loop_
_entity.id
_entity.type
_entity.pdbx_description
1 polymer ?
#
loop_
_entity_poly.entity_id
_entity_poly.type
_entity_poly.pdbx_seq_one_letter_code
_entity_poly.pdbx_strand_id
1 'polypeptide(L)'
;MRDEGQMGIDVPDWEAVKVFDKQGTVKVDVDGREEEVIVDPEMGALVLNWDGRMMPSPLIFHITGGQQAGGQEYKKTWKQMTYTEQKCMLHVVAKKNRRLKERMSW
;
A
#
# COMPACT_ATOMS: atom_id res chain seq x y z
N MET A 1 25.09 37.78 -6.84
CA MET A 1 25.89 36.76 -7.55
C MET A 1 26.78 36.12 -6.49
N ARG A 2 26.60 34.89 -6.00
CA ARG A 2 25.91 33.69 -6.48
C ARG A 2 25.21 33.03 -5.27
N ASP A 3 24.01 32.48 -5.48
CA ASP A 3 23.34 31.62 -4.49
C ASP A 3 24.07 30.28 -4.42
N GLU A 4 24.56 29.95 -3.23
CA GLU A 4 25.22 28.69 -2.94
C GLU A 4 24.20 27.65 -2.50
N GLY A 5 24.11 26.55 -3.26
CA GLY A 5 23.98 25.22 -2.69
C GLY A 5 22.59 24.71 -2.32
N GLN A 6 21.61 24.75 -3.25
CA GLN A 6 20.60 23.68 -3.24
C GLN A 6 21.28 22.38 -3.67
N MET A 7 21.66 21.53 -2.71
CA MET A 7 21.98 20.13 -2.99
C MET A 7 20.69 19.45 -3.48
N GLY A 8 20.45 19.52 -4.79
CA GLY A 8 19.47 18.69 -5.46
C GLY A 8 19.91 17.24 -5.27
N ILE A 9 19.20 16.50 -4.41
CA ILE A 9 19.27 15.05 -4.44
C ILE A 9 18.67 14.68 -5.80
N ASP A 10 19.52 14.37 -6.78
CA ASP A 10 19.11 13.74 -8.02
C ASP A 10 18.47 12.41 -7.63
N VAL A 11 17.14 12.43 -7.48
CA VAL A 11 16.36 11.22 -7.30
C VAL A 11 16.47 10.49 -8.64
N PRO A 12 17.15 9.34 -8.73
CA PRO A 12 17.25 8.63 -10.00
C PRO A 12 15.85 8.35 -10.54
N ASP A 13 15.72 8.33 -11.87
CA ASP A 13 14.50 7.91 -12.57
C ASP A 13 14.19 6.47 -12.17
N TRP A 14 13.50 6.32 -11.05
CA TRP A 14 13.15 5.02 -10.52
C TRP A 14 11.96 4.52 -11.33
N GLU A 15 12.14 3.40 -12.01
CA GLU A 15 11.03 2.75 -12.70
C GLU A 15 10.14 2.03 -11.68
N ALA A 16 8.85 2.36 -11.73
CA ALA A 16 7.84 1.70 -10.92
C ALA A 16 7.83 0.19 -11.16
N VAL A 17 7.72 -0.58 -10.07
CA VAL A 17 7.66 -2.03 -10.13
C VAL A 17 6.31 -2.45 -10.71
N LYS A 18 6.33 -3.01 -11.92
CA LYS A 18 5.12 -3.42 -12.68
C LYS A 18 4.64 -4.85 -12.36
N VAL A 19 5.18 -5.48 -11.32
CA VAL A 19 4.94 -6.90 -11.01
C VAL A 19 3.46 -7.18 -10.74
N PHE A 20 2.76 -6.23 -10.11
CA PHE A 20 1.36 -6.40 -9.71
C PHE A 20 0.37 -5.65 -10.62
N ASP A 21 0.83 -4.88 -11.62
CA ASP A 21 -0.03 -4.03 -12.45
C ASP A 21 -1.02 -4.80 -13.32
N LYS A 22 -0.76 -6.08 -13.59
CA LYS A 22 -1.62 -6.96 -14.41
C LYS A 22 -2.31 -8.06 -13.60
N GLN A 23 -2.08 -8.10 -12.29
CA GLN A 23 -2.61 -9.17 -11.45
C GLN A 23 -3.91 -8.69 -10.82
N GLY A 24 -5.06 -9.21 -11.29
CA GLY A 24 -6.36 -8.86 -10.67
C GLY A 24 -6.50 -9.42 -9.26
N THR A 25 -5.93 -10.61 -9.00
CA THR A 25 -5.95 -11.26 -7.69
C THR A 25 -4.58 -11.84 -7.38
N VAL A 26 -4.11 -11.65 -6.15
CA VAL A 26 -2.85 -12.17 -5.63
C VAL A 26 -3.14 -13.05 -4.42
N LYS A 27 -2.56 -14.25 -4.40
CA LYS A 27 -2.59 -15.13 -3.23
C LYS A 27 -1.45 -14.81 -2.30
N VAL A 28 -1.77 -14.58 -1.03
CA VAL A 28 -0.80 -14.20 0.00
C VAL A 28 -0.92 -15.19 1.15
N ASP A 29 0.18 -15.83 1.52
CA ASP A 29 0.21 -16.65 2.73
C ASP A 29 0.19 -15.75 3.98
N VAL A 30 -0.79 -15.99 4.85
CA VAL A 30 -0.96 -15.32 6.13
C VAL A 30 -1.11 -16.41 7.19
N ASP A 31 -0.08 -16.58 8.03
CA ASP A 31 -0.04 -17.54 9.13
C ASP A 31 -0.42 -18.97 8.69
N GLY A 32 0.08 -19.43 7.54
CA GLY A 32 -0.11 -20.78 7.02
C GLY A 32 -1.43 -21.02 6.29
N ARG A 33 -2.16 -19.94 5.95
CA ARG A 33 -3.36 -19.99 5.12
C ARG A 33 -3.21 -19.01 3.96
N GLU A 34 -3.51 -19.49 2.75
CA GLU A 34 -3.58 -18.61 1.58
C GLU A 34 -4.81 -17.72 1.66
N GLU A 35 -4.60 -16.42 1.47
CA GLU A 35 -5.67 -15.44 1.33
C GLU A 35 -5.59 -14.72 0.00
N GLU A 36 -6.74 -14.59 -0.65
CA GLU A 36 -6.87 -13.89 -1.91
C GLU A 36 -7.09 -12.38 -1.67
N VAL A 37 -6.23 -11.59 -2.29
CA VAL A 37 -6.28 -10.13 -2.27
C VAL A 37 -6.50 -9.62 -3.68
N ILE A 38 -7.52 -8.80 -3.87
CA ILE A 38 -7.78 -8.12 -5.14
C ILE A 38 -6.86 -6.91 -5.25
N VAL A 39 -6.24 -6.74 -6.41
CA VAL A 39 -5.35 -5.61 -6.69
C VAL A 39 -5.91 -4.82 -7.86
N ASP A 40 -6.13 -3.53 -7.63
CA ASP A 40 -6.45 -2.57 -8.66
C ASP A 40 -5.14 -1.92 -9.18
N PRO A 41 -4.93 -1.81 -10.51
CA PRO A 41 -3.69 -1.25 -11.06
C PRO A 41 -3.43 0.22 -10.71
N GLU A 42 -4.46 0.98 -10.33
CA GLU A 42 -4.33 2.40 -9.98
C GLU A 42 -4.38 2.61 -8.48
N MET A 43 -5.33 1.96 -7.81
CA MET A 43 -5.62 2.13 -6.38
C MET A 43 -4.81 1.18 -5.49
N GLY A 44 -4.31 0.07 -6.04
CA GLY A 44 -3.55 -0.95 -5.33
C GLY A 44 -4.40 -2.01 -4.65
N ALA A 45 -3.89 -2.60 -3.58
CA ALA A 45 -4.58 -3.65 -2.84
C ALA A 45 -5.89 -3.18 -2.19
N LEU A 46 -6.97 -3.93 -2.42
CA LEU A 46 -8.31 -3.62 -1.91
C LEU A 46 -8.63 -4.39 -0.64
N VAL A 47 -9.07 -3.66 0.39
CA VAL A 47 -9.53 -4.19 1.67
C VAL A 47 -11.03 -4.44 1.64
N LEU A 48 -11.45 -5.59 2.14
CA LEU A 48 -12.83 -5.94 2.40
C LEU A 48 -13.32 -5.13 3.59
N ASN A 49 -14.39 -4.38 3.38
CA ASN A 49 -15.05 -3.60 4.41
C ASN A 49 -16.26 -4.37 4.99
N TRP A 50 -16.77 -3.92 6.13
CA TRP A 50 -17.86 -4.61 6.87
C TRP A 50 -19.17 -4.68 6.08
N ASP A 51 -19.39 -3.79 5.13
CA ASP A 51 -20.54 -3.78 4.22
C ASP A 51 -20.36 -4.76 3.03
N GLY A 52 -19.28 -5.53 3.02
CA GLY A 52 -18.90 -6.46 1.96
C GLY A 52 -18.28 -5.79 0.74
N ARG A 53 -18.13 -4.46 0.72
CA ARG A 53 -17.51 -3.75 -0.39
C ARG A 53 -15.99 -3.79 -0.29
N MET A 54 -15.33 -3.78 -1.44
CA MET A 54 -13.89 -3.67 -1.54
C MET A 54 -13.51 -2.19 -1.68
N MET A 55 -12.61 -1.71 -0.82
CA MET A 55 -12.13 -0.32 -0.84
C MET A 55 -10.60 -0.26 -0.91
N PRO A 56 -10.00 0.78 -1.53
CA PRO A 56 -8.55 0.97 -1.47
C PRO A 56 -8.06 1.13 -0.03
N SER A 57 -7.01 0.41 0.35
CA SER A 57 -6.39 0.60 1.66
C SER A 57 -5.31 1.67 1.58
N PRO A 58 -5.46 2.87 2.17
CA PRO A 58 -4.39 3.86 2.16
C PRO A 58 -3.19 3.33 2.96
N LEU A 59 -2.00 3.37 2.36
CA LEU A 59 -0.75 3.15 3.08
C LEU A 59 -0.31 4.50 3.67
N ILE A 60 -0.53 4.66 4.97
CA ILE A 60 -0.15 5.88 5.68
C ILE A 60 1.24 5.68 6.27
N PHE A 61 2.23 6.35 5.69
CA PHE A 61 3.58 6.40 6.25
C PHE A 61 3.65 7.53 7.27
N HIS A 62 3.65 7.19 8.56
CA HIS A 62 3.99 8.15 9.61
C HIS A 62 5.51 8.30 9.67
N ILE A 63 6.08 9.13 8.78
CA ILE A 63 7.52 9.38 8.71
C ILE A 63 8.00 10.13 9.96
N THR A 64 7.14 10.94 10.58
CA THR A 64 7.38 11.61 11.85
C THR A 64 6.60 10.90 12.95
N GLY A 65 7.30 10.16 13.82
CA GLY A 65 6.72 9.37 14.91
C GLY A 65 5.81 10.19 15.86
N GLY A 66 4.52 10.27 15.52
CA GLY A 66 3.46 10.68 16.44
C GLY A 66 3.03 12.14 16.44
N GLN A 67 3.49 13.02 15.53
CA GLN A 67 2.93 14.37 15.44
C GLN A 67 1.74 14.43 14.48
N GLN A 68 0.55 14.11 15.00
CA GLN A 68 -0.72 14.57 14.43
C GLN A 68 -0.83 16.09 14.62
N ALA A 69 -0.13 16.86 13.79
CA ALA A 69 -0.24 18.32 13.78
C ALA A 69 -0.15 18.82 12.34
N GLY A 70 -1.25 18.70 11.59
CA GLY A 70 -1.46 19.43 10.33
C GLY A 70 -0.49 19.14 9.17
N GLY A 71 0.46 18.22 9.31
CA GLY A 71 1.39 17.83 8.26
C GLY A 71 0.67 17.09 7.14
N GLN A 72 0.93 17.47 5.89
CA GLN A 72 0.42 16.76 4.71
C GLN A 72 0.73 15.27 4.84
N GLU A 73 -0.30 14.43 4.95
CA GLU A 73 -0.16 12.99 4.83
C GLU A 73 0.39 12.69 3.44
N TYR A 74 1.68 12.34 3.35
CA TYR A 74 2.25 11.94 2.08
C TYR A 74 1.70 10.57 1.69
N LYS A 75 0.71 10.57 0.80
CA LYS A 75 0.08 9.38 0.25
C LYS A 75 0.80 8.98 -1.02
N LYS A 76 1.64 7.94 -0.95
CA LYS A 76 2.18 7.30 -2.16
C LYS A 76 1.04 6.58 -2.88
N THR A 77 0.93 6.84 -4.18
CA THR A 77 0.08 6.03 -5.06
C THR A 77 0.69 4.63 -5.26
N TRP A 78 -0.10 3.65 -5.69
CA TRP A 78 0.39 2.29 -5.92
C TRP A 78 1.57 2.23 -6.91
N LYS A 79 1.48 3.04 -7.97
CA LYS A 79 2.55 3.22 -8.97
C LYS A 79 3.80 3.88 -8.40
N GLN A 80 3.69 4.57 -7.26
CA GLN A 80 4.82 5.18 -6.55
C GLN A 80 5.44 4.29 -5.48
N MET A 81 4.88 3.10 -5.26
CA MET A 81 5.39 2.15 -4.28
C MET A 81 6.48 1.27 -4.90
N THR A 82 7.51 1.02 -4.10
CA THR A 82 8.51 -0.02 -4.36
C THR A 82 7.87 -1.40 -4.24
N TYR A 83 8.56 -2.42 -4.77
CA TYR A 83 8.12 -3.83 -4.66
C TYR A 83 7.82 -4.23 -3.21
N THR A 84 8.69 -3.84 -2.28
CA THR A 84 8.54 -4.17 -0.86
C THR A 84 7.34 -3.46 -0.25
N GLU A 85 7.10 -2.20 -0.59
CA GLU A 85 5.92 -1.46 -0.11
C GLU A 85 4.62 -2.10 -0.62
N GLN A 86 4.56 -2.45 -1.91
CA GLN A 86 3.42 -3.16 -2.50
C GLN A 86 3.20 -4.53 -1.81
N LYS A 87 4.27 -5.30 -1.60
CA LYS A 87 4.21 -6.60 -0.91
C LYS A 87 3.74 -6.47 0.54
N CYS A 88 4.26 -5.49 1.29
CA CYS A 88 3.82 -5.20 2.65
C CYS A 88 2.33 -4.84 2.69
N MET A 89 1.87 -4.01 1.75
CA MET A 89 0.47 -3.62 1.65
C MET A 89 -0.44 -4.82 1.35
N LEU A 90 -0.03 -5.73 0.47
CA LEU A 90 -0.74 -6.99 0.23
C LEU A 90 -0.89 -7.83 1.50
N HIS A 91 0.18 -8.00 2.28
CA HIS A 91 0.11 -8.73 3.55
C HIS A 91 -0.78 -8.04 4.59
N VAL A 92 -0.75 -6.71 4.67
CA VAL A 92 -1.63 -5.94 5.57
C VAL A 92 -3.09 -6.13 5.20
N VAL A 93 -3.42 -6.01 3.91
CA VAL A 93 -4.78 -6.20 3.40
C VAL A 93 -5.25 -7.64 3.60
N ALA A 94 -4.42 -8.63 3.30
CA ALA A 94 -4.73 -10.04 3.53
C ALA A 94 -5.07 -10.32 5.00
N LYS A 95 -4.26 -9.80 5.94
CA LYS A 95 -4.52 -9.91 7.39
C LYS A 95 -5.84 -9.25 7.80
N LYS A 96 -6.14 -8.05 7.27
CA LYS A 96 -7.41 -7.34 7.55
C LYS A 96 -8.61 -8.12 7.04
N ASN A 97 -8.56 -8.58 5.79
CA ASN A 97 -9.63 -9.34 5.15
C ASN A 97 -9.90 -10.63 5.92
N ARG A 98 -8.85 -11.39 6.25
CA ARG A 98 -8.97 -12.61 7.06
C ARG A 98 -9.60 -12.31 8.42
N ARG A 99 -9.12 -11.29 9.12
CA ARG A 99 -9.65 -10.92 10.44
C ARG A 99 -11.13 -10.54 10.38
N LEU A 100 -11.56 -9.91 9.28
CA LEU A 100 -12.95 -9.58 9.07
C LEU A 100 -13.80 -10.82 8.77
N LYS A 101 -13.35 -11.69 7.86
CA LYS A 101 -14.02 -12.98 7.55
C LYS A 101 -14.20 -13.83 8.82
N GLU A 102 -13.15 -13.96 9.62
CA GLU A 102 -13.18 -14.68 10.92
C GLU A 102 -14.26 -14.11 11.86
N ARG A 103 -14.45 -12.79 11.89
CA ARG A 103 -15.44 -12.13 12.75
C ARG A 103 -16.87 -12.22 12.22
N MET A 104 -17.04 -12.21 10.89
CA MET A 104 -18.35 -12.27 10.24
C MET A 104 -18.83 -13.70 9.98
N SER A 105 -18.04 -14.71 10.36
CA SER A 105 -18.34 -16.13 10.11
C SER A 105 -18.57 -16.42 8.62
N TRP A 106 -17.81 -15.75 7.75
CA TRP A 106 -17.73 -16.04 6.31
C TRP A 106 -16.77 -17.18 6.01
#